data_AF-A0A932PRL2-F1
#
_entry.id   AF-A0A932PRL2-F1
#
_cell.length_a   1.000
_cell.length_b   1.000
_cell.length_c   1.000
_cell.angle_alpha   90.00
_cell.angle_beta   90.00
_cell.angle_gamma   90.00
#
_symmetry.space_group_name_H-M   'P 1'
#
loop_
_entity.id
_entity.type
_entity.pdbx_description
1 polymer ?
#
loop_
_entity_poly.entity_id
_entity_poly.type
_entity_poly.pdbx_seq_one_letter_code
_entity_poly.pdbx_strand_id
1 'polypeptide(L)'
;MTATAPSRFWEDRAPSRRCDWIDQLRGWAVIVMIEVHVVNVWLRPGLRPDWLNYLNGLVAPSFTMAAGYSLVISTFKTDGTLRPFWPDTARRLGFILLCAYALHAPGITAADWTVLNTVQKTRELFKIDVLQCIVFSLLILQGLARLVRNPRVFTALALAIAVFVPLVSPYLWATGVADGLWLPIRGLFNGNTDRGVSALFPLFPWIAFPAFGAFLGGLYRHLRVEAVEGRARWSEAKFLATLAGVGLLLLIWGSTSQQSWLWRGTWLQENGIWMLHSRAGAFTYGELGAIANTTLPSVAARLGWTLLGGTLMGTIELARPRWSGANPIKAASAESLLLYMLHLNMLFGVLLAPAVIGITGLGWGTLGWPGTLSMTAAVIGLNLWAGLAWQKVRQTPERMRWLQHKGVAILGVWFALGGWWTFRHFLRSPELAKEPYFFLNTARARKGLPPTPDGLCRDPKEFFREAERNQMRLSERARADLTLQILARGEARP
;
A
#
# COMPACT_ATOMS: atom_id res chain seq x y z
N MET A 1 -29.42 23.90 -21.93
CA MET A 1 -29.50 22.54 -21.35
C MET A 1 -30.20 21.65 -22.35
N THR A 2 -29.46 20.91 -23.17
CA THR A 2 -30.01 19.88 -24.05
C THR A 2 -29.56 18.54 -23.49
N ALA A 3 -30.50 17.76 -22.98
CA ALA A 3 -30.27 16.36 -22.65
C ALA A 3 -29.77 15.67 -23.93
N THR A 4 -28.52 15.23 -23.93
CA THR A 4 -27.97 14.42 -25.00
C THR A 4 -28.73 13.10 -24.99
N ALA A 5 -29.42 12.79 -26.10
CA ALA A 5 -30.20 11.58 -26.23
C ALA A 5 -29.34 10.33 -25.92
N PRO A 6 -29.86 9.33 -25.17
CA PRO A 6 -29.11 8.14 -24.76
C PRO A 6 -28.57 7.29 -25.94
N SER A 7 -29.10 7.46 -27.15
CA SER A 7 -28.64 6.76 -28.36
C SER A 7 -27.20 7.13 -28.78
N ARG A 8 -26.78 8.39 -28.59
CA ARG A 8 -25.43 8.83 -29.00
C ARG A 8 -24.30 8.18 -28.20
N PHE A 9 -24.58 7.68 -27.00
CA PHE A 9 -23.58 7.08 -26.12
C PHE A 9 -23.10 5.72 -26.62
N TRP A 10 -24.03 4.91 -27.13
CA TRP A 10 -23.74 3.56 -27.65
C TRP A 10 -23.14 3.58 -29.06
N GLU A 11 -23.29 4.70 -29.76
CA GLU A 11 -22.80 4.92 -31.13
C GLU A 11 -21.44 5.63 -31.19
N ASP A 12 -20.88 6.08 -30.06
CA ASP A 12 -19.54 6.70 -30.03
C ASP A 12 -18.47 5.75 -30.56
N ARG A 13 -17.94 6.02 -31.75
CA ARG A 13 -16.83 5.29 -32.34
C ARG A 13 -15.58 6.16 -32.51
N ALA A 14 -15.46 7.23 -31.75
CA ALA A 14 -14.22 8.01 -31.73
C ALA A 14 -13.10 7.17 -31.08
N PRO A 15 -11.91 7.07 -31.71
CA PRO A 15 -10.76 6.42 -31.09
C PRO A 15 -10.37 7.10 -29.77
N SER A 16 -10.22 6.30 -28.72
CA SER A 16 -9.89 6.81 -27.39
C SER A 16 -8.45 7.30 -27.33
N ARG A 17 -8.27 8.53 -26.84
CA ARG A 17 -6.93 9.08 -26.50
C ARG A 17 -6.59 8.95 -25.02
N ARG A 18 -7.61 8.83 -24.16
CA ARG A 18 -7.50 8.73 -22.70
C ARG A 18 -8.60 7.82 -22.18
N CYS A 19 -8.31 7.10 -21.11
CA CYS A 19 -9.22 6.12 -20.51
C CYS A 19 -9.80 6.71 -19.22
N ASP A 20 -10.95 7.40 -19.32
CA ASP A 20 -11.48 8.16 -18.19
C ASP A 20 -11.91 7.25 -17.03
N TRP A 21 -12.48 6.07 -17.29
CA TRP A 21 -12.91 5.14 -16.24
C TRP A 21 -11.75 4.64 -15.35
N ILE A 22 -10.57 4.39 -15.93
CA ILE A 22 -9.36 4.02 -15.17
C ILE A 22 -8.86 5.17 -14.33
N ASP A 23 -8.88 6.39 -14.89
CA ASP A 23 -8.48 7.57 -14.15
C ASP A 23 -9.43 7.83 -12.98
N GLN A 24 -10.73 7.62 -13.16
CA GLN A 24 -11.73 7.70 -12.09
C GLN A 24 -11.52 6.61 -11.03
N LEU A 25 -11.36 5.35 -11.44
CA LEU A 25 -11.08 4.23 -10.52
C LEU A 25 -9.86 4.52 -9.65
N ARG A 26 -8.76 4.99 -10.25
CA ARG A 26 -7.56 5.38 -9.52
C ARG A 26 -7.82 6.54 -8.58
N GLY A 27 -8.52 7.59 -9.02
CA GLY A 27 -8.83 8.75 -8.20
C GLY A 27 -9.67 8.41 -6.97
N TRP A 28 -10.71 7.60 -7.13
CA TRP A 28 -11.53 7.11 -6.02
C TRP A 28 -10.79 6.16 -5.10
N ALA A 29 -9.96 5.27 -5.65
CA ALA A 29 -9.13 4.38 -4.85
C ALA A 29 -8.18 5.18 -3.91
N VAL A 30 -7.63 6.31 -4.36
CA VAL A 30 -6.83 7.20 -3.48
C VAL A 30 -7.67 7.75 -2.32
N ILE A 31 -8.90 8.16 -2.59
CA ILE A 31 -9.77 8.75 -1.56
C ILE A 31 -10.12 7.69 -0.51
N VAL A 32 -10.53 6.49 -0.94
CA VAL A 32 -10.84 5.37 -0.04
C VAL A 32 -9.58 4.95 0.72
N MET A 33 -8.42 4.86 0.08
CA MET A 33 -7.15 4.55 0.75
C MET A 33 -6.86 5.46 1.94
N ILE A 34 -7.06 6.77 1.77
CA ILE A 34 -6.88 7.74 2.86
C ILE A 34 -7.86 7.43 4.00
N GLU A 35 -9.13 7.17 3.69
CA GLU A 35 -10.13 6.76 4.67
C GLU A 35 -9.70 5.50 5.43
N VAL A 36 -9.23 4.46 4.74
CA VAL A 36 -8.75 3.22 5.36
C VAL A 36 -7.70 3.50 6.42
N HIS A 37 -6.71 4.34 6.11
CA HIS A 37 -5.64 4.64 7.05
C HIS A 37 -6.13 5.46 8.25
N VAL A 38 -7.04 6.42 8.04
CA VAL A 38 -7.64 7.19 9.14
C VAL A 38 -8.47 6.26 10.05
N VAL A 39 -9.33 5.43 9.48
CA VAL A 39 -10.15 4.48 10.23
C VAL A 39 -9.28 3.48 10.99
N ASN A 40 -8.24 2.95 10.37
CA ASN A 40 -7.33 2.00 11.03
C ASN A 40 -6.51 2.63 12.17
N VAL A 41 -6.26 3.94 12.11
CA VAL A 41 -5.53 4.65 13.17
C VAL A 41 -6.46 4.98 14.34
N TRP A 42 -7.60 5.61 14.10
CA TRP A 42 -8.39 6.20 15.19
C TRP A 42 -9.64 5.43 15.60
N LEU A 43 -10.22 4.58 14.72
CA LEU A 43 -11.36 3.77 15.10
C LEU A 43 -10.89 2.47 15.75
N ARG A 44 -11.51 2.11 16.89
CA ARG A 44 -11.16 0.88 17.59
C ARG A 44 -11.40 -0.35 16.71
N PRO A 45 -10.51 -1.36 16.75
CA PRO A 45 -10.66 -2.58 15.97
C PRO A 45 -12.03 -3.25 16.07
N GLY A 46 -12.59 -3.35 17.29
CA GLY A 46 -13.90 -3.99 17.52
C GLY A 46 -15.11 -3.20 17.02
N LEU A 47 -14.94 -1.98 16.53
CA LEU A 47 -16.02 -1.17 15.94
C LEU A 47 -16.02 -1.22 14.41
N ARG A 48 -15.03 -1.86 13.78
CA ARG A 48 -14.90 -1.94 12.32
C ARG A 48 -15.68 -3.15 11.79
N PRO A 49 -16.77 -2.95 11.03
CA PRO A 49 -17.52 -4.07 10.48
C PRO A 49 -16.74 -4.75 9.35
N ASP A 50 -16.98 -6.06 9.15
CA ASP A 50 -16.25 -6.86 8.17
C ASP A 50 -16.43 -6.38 6.73
N TRP A 51 -17.63 -5.87 6.38
CA TRP A 51 -17.88 -5.31 5.05
C TRP A 51 -16.98 -4.11 4.75
N LEU A 52 -16.66 -3.29 5.78
CA LEU A 52 -15.77 -2.14 5.61
C LEU A 52 -14.32 -2.61 5.46
N ASN A 53 -13.88 -3.57 6.27
CA ASN A 53 -12.55 -4.16 6.11
C ASN A 53 -12.38 -4.80 4.72
N TYR A 54 -13.42 -5.45 4.20
CA TYR A 54 -13.41 -6.00 2.85
C TYR A 54 -13.33 -4.90 1.77
N LEU A 55 -14.16 -3.85 1.87
CA LEU A 55 -14.12 -2.70 0.97
C LEU A 55 -12.73 -2.04 0.97
N ASN A 56 -12.16 -1.87 2.15
CA ASN A 56 -10.82 -1.30 2.35
C ASN A 56 -9.74 -2.17 1.70
N GLY A 57 -9.93 -3.49 1.70
CA GLY A 57 -9.09 -4.45 0.99
C GLY A 57 -9.13 -4.35 -0.54
N LEU A 58 -10.12 -3.66 -1.13
CA LEU A 58 -10.23 -3.46 -2.59
C LEU A 58 -9.41 -2.29 -3.12
N VAL A 59 -8.86 -1.45 -2.25
CA VAL A 59 -8.02 -0.32 -2.63
C VAL A 59 -6.78 -0.78 -3.41
N ALA A 60 -6.00 -1.71 -2.85
CA ALA A 60 -4.77 -2.19 -3.47
C ALA A 60 -5.00 -2.93 -4.81
N PRO A 61 -6.00 -3.85 -4.93
CA PRO A 61 -6.41 -4.41 -6.22
C PRO A 61 -6.74 -3.36 -7.27
N SER A 62 -7.46 -2.30 -6.88
CA SER A 62 -7.86 -1.23 -7.79
C SER A 62 -6.66 -0.44 -8.34
N PHE A 63 -5.72 -0.05 -7.48
CA PHE A 63 -4.51 0.66 -7.91
C PHE A 63 -3.60 -0.17 -8.79
N THR A 64 -3.34 -1.42 -8.38
CA THR A 64 -2.42 -2.31 -9.07
C THR A 64 -2.98 -2.71 -10.44
N MET A 65 -4.28 -3.00 -10.53
CA MET A 65 -4.97 -3.23 -11.81
C MET A 65 -4.92 -1.98 -12.71
N ALA A 66 -5.20 -0.80 -12.17
CA ALA A 66 -5.12 0.46 -12.93
C ALA A 66 -3.69 0.75 -13.43
N ALA A 67 -2.67 0.41 -12.65
CA ALA A 67 -1.27 0.54 -13.02
C ALA A 67 -0.90 -0.40 -14.19
N GLY A 68 -1.32 -1.66 -14.12
CA GLY A 68 -1.12 -2.64 -15.20
C GLY A 68 -1.84 -2.26 -16.49
N TYR A 69 -3.06 -1.76 -16.39
CA TYR A 69 -3.81 -1.22 -17.54
C TYR A 69 -3.05 -0.06 -18.20
N SER A 70 -2.64 0.92 -17.39
CA SER A 70 -1.91 2.10 -17.87
C SER A 70 -0.55 1.73 -18.49
N LEU A 71 0.04 0.61 -18.06
CA LEU A 71 1.29 0.10 -18.60
C LEU A 71 1.17 -0.18 -20.09
N VAL A 72 0.12 -0.86 -20.53
CA VAL A 72 -0.01 -1.31 -21.93
C VAL A 72 -0.13 -0.12 -22.87
N ILE A 73 -0.96 0.86 -22.49
CA ILE A 73 -1.18 2.09 -23.25
C ILE A 73 0.09 2.95 -23.33
N SER A 74 0.93 2.92 -22.29
CA SER A 74 2.21 3.64 -22.27
C SER A 74 3.36 2.87 -22.92
N THR A 75 3.25 1.54 -23.06
CA THR A 75 4.33 0.68 -23.58
C THR A 75 4.23 0.48 -25.07
N PHE A 76 3.02 0.23 -25.58
CA PHE A 76 2.80 -0.03 -27.00
C PHE A 76 2.22 1.21 -27.67
N LYS A 77 2.78 1.56 -28.83
CA LYS A 77 2.21 2.56 -29.72
C LYS A 77 0.97 2.01 -30.42
N THR A 78 0.27 2.87 -31.16
CA THR A 78 -0.90 2.49 -31.97
C THR A 78 -0.54 1.48 -33.05
N ASP A 79 0.66 1.58 -33.63
CA ASP A 79 1.22 0.62 -34.60
C ASP A 79 1.68 -0.72 -34.00
N GLY A 80 1.67 -0.85 -32.66
CA GLY A 80 2.11 -2.05 -31.94
C GLY A 80 3.60 -2.10 -31.61
N THR A 81 4.38 -1.12 -32.06
CA THR A 81 5.79 -0.99 -31.70
C THR A 81 5.96 -0.54 -30.24
N LEU A 82 7.12 -0.86 -29.67
CA LEU A 82 7.44 -0.54 -28.29
C LEU A 82 7.92 0.92 -28.15
N ARG A 83 7.50 1.58 -27.07
CA ARG A 83 8.10 2.82 -26.59
C ARG A 83 9.41 2.54 -25.83
N PRO A 84 10.38 3.46 -25.87
CA PRO A 84 11.64 3.27 -25.16
C PRO A 84 11.42 3.16 -23.65
N PHE A 85 12.18 2.29 -22.99
CA PHE A 85 12.15 2.14 -21.53
C PHE A 85 12.87 3.31 -20.85
N TRP A 86 14.06 3.61 -21.36
CA TRP A 86 14.90 4.69 -20.88
C TRP A 86 14.67 5.97 -21.70
N PRO A 87 14.71 7.16 -21.08
CA PRO A 87 14.87 7.39 -19.63
C PRO A 87 13.57 7.43 -18.83
N ASP A 88 12.44 7.68 -19.47
CA ASP A 88 11.26 8.17 -18.73
C ASP A 88 10.57 7.11 -17.88
N THR A 89 10.43 5.88 -18.42
CA THR A 89 9.78 4.79 -17.68
C THR A 89 10.69 4.31 -16.55
N ALA A 90 11.98 4.14 -16.83
CA ALA A 90 13.00 3.79 -15.84
C ALA A 90 13.06 4.80 -14.69
N ARG A 91 13.14 6.10 -15.01
CA ARG A 91 13.18 7.19 -14.00
C ARG A 91 11.92 7.21 -13.15
N ARG A 92 10.75 7.05 -13.76
CA ARG A 92 9.47 7.02 -13.03
C ARG A 92 9.38 5.81 -12.09
N LEU A 93 9.69 4.60 -12.56
CA LEU A 93 9.64 3.40 -11.73
C LEU A 93 10.70 3.43 -10.63
N GLY A 94 11.91 3.91 -10.95
CA GLY A 94 12.97 4.11 -9.95
C GLY A 94 12.59 5.13 -8.88
N PHE A 95 11.92 6.22 -9.25
CA PHE A 95 11.41 7.20 -8.29
C PHE A 95 10.33 6.60 -7.37
N ILE A 96 9.38 5.84 -7.92
CA ILE A 96 8.36 5.16 -7.10
C ILE A 96 9.02 4.16 -6.15
N LEU A 97 10.01 3.40 -6.61
CA LEU A 97 10.75 2.44 -5.79
C LEU A 97 11.54 3.12 -4.67
N LEU A 98 12.17 4.26 -4.98
CA LEU A 98 12.85 5.08 -3.99
C LEU A 98 11.88 5.55 -2.92
N CYS A 99 10.72 6.08 -3.31
CA CYS A 99 9.67 6.48 -2.35
C CYS A 99 9.17 5.28 -1.52
N ALA A 100 9.02 4.11 -2.13
CA ALA A 100 8.56 2.90 -1.45
C ALA A 100 9.49 2.48 -0.32
N TYR A 101 10.81 2.45 -0.57
CA TYR A 101 11.78 2.14 0.47
C TYR A 101 11.99 3.30 1.45
N ALA A 102 11.90 4.55 1.00
CA ALA A 102 12.02 5.72 1.86
C ALA A 102 10.92 5.78 2.93
N LEU A 103 9.71 5.27 2.65
CA LEU A 103 8.62 5.20 3.64
C LEU A 103 8.89 4.22 4.77
N HIS A 104 9.75 3.21 4.55
CA HIS A 104 10.17 2.26 5.57
C HIS A 104 11.59 2.51 6.05
N ALA A 105 12.19 3.64 5.69
CA ALA A 105 13.50 4.01 6.19
C ALA A 105 13.49 4.06 7.73
N PRO A 106 14.62 3.73 8.40
CA PRO A 106 14.76 3.86 9.85
C PRO A 106 14.36 5.24 10.39
N GLY A 107 14.53 6.27 9.56
CA GLY A 107 14.04 7.63 9.73
C GLY A 107 14.53 8.53 8.60
N ILE A 108 14.30 9.83 8.77
CA ILE A 108 14.67 10.87 7.79
C ILE A 108 15.92 11.66 8.21
N THR A 109 16.65 11.18 9.23
CA THR A 109 17.86 11.85 9.75
C THR A 109 19.09 10.95 9.70
N ALA A 110 20.28 11.52 9.53
CA ALA A 110 21.54 10.80 9.54
C ALA A 110 21.76 10.07 10.89
N ALA A 111 21.24 10.62 11.99
CA ALA A 111 21.25 9.95 13.28
C ALA A 111 20.42 8.66 13.25
N ASP A 112 19.24 8.64 12.63
CA ASP A 112 18.37 7.45 12.48
C ASP A 112 19.04 6.34 11.66
N TRP A 113 19.85 6.71 10.66
CA TRP A 113 20.58 5.77 9.83
C TRP A 113 21.87 5.23 10.48
N THR A 114 22.36 5.89 11.52
CA THR A 114 23.65 5.55 12.15
C THR A 114 23.46 5.09 13.60
N VAL A 115 23.29 6.03 14.52
CA VAL A 115 23.33 5.79 15.98
C VAL A 115 21.95 5.47 16.58
N LEU A 116 20.86 5.99 16.00
CA LEU A 116 19.47 5.73 16.39
C LEU A 116 18.82 4.63 15.55
N ASN A 117 19.63 3.83 14.86
CA ASN A 117 19.17 2.68 14.11
C ASN A 117 19.02 1.46 15.04
N THR A 118 18.07 0.58 14.73
CA THR A 118 17.89 -0.71 15.40
C THR A 118 17.86 -1.83 14.35
N VAL A 119 18.11 -3.07 14.80
CA VAL A 119 18.00 -4.24 13.92
C VAL A 119 16.60 -4.31 13.29
N GLN A 120 15.55 -4.03 14.07
CA GLN A 120 14.18 -4.04 13.56
C GLN A 120 13.94 -2.94 12.52
N LYS A 121 14.38 -1.70 12.77
CA LYS A 121 14.26 -0.61 11.78
C LYS A 121 14.97 -0.93 10.47
N THR A 122 16.13 -1.59 10.55
CA THR A 122 16.86 -2.04 9.35
C THR A 122 16.11 -3.14 8.60
N ARG A 123 15.41 -4.05 9.31
CA ARG A 123 14.58 -5.08 8.67
C ARG A 123 13.33 -4.48 8.03
N GLU A 124 12.68 -3.53 8.70
CA GLU A 124 11.51 -2.81 8.18
C GLU A 124 11.82 -2.09 6.88
N LEU A 125 13.04 -1.54 6.69
CA LEU A 125 13.47 -0.98 5.41
C LEU A 125 13.24 -1.93 4.23
N PHE A 126 13.37 -3.24 4.44
CA PHE A 126 13.19 -4.23 3.39
C PHE A 126 11.78 -4.82 3.31
N LYS A 127 10.82 -4.26 4.07
CA LYS A 127 9.42 -4.63 3.99
C LYS A 127 8.88 -4.38 2.59
N ILE A 128 8.09 -5.35 2.10
CA ILE A 128 7.41 -5.25 0.81
C ILE A 128 5.96 -4.83 1.05
N ASP A 129 5.62 -3.67 0.51
CA ASP A 129 4.29 -3.08 0.51
C ASP A 129 3.79 -2.87 -0.94
N VAL A 130 2.63 -2.24 -1.11
CA VAL A 130 1.92 -2.08 -2.37
C VAL A 130 2.75 -1.34 -3.42
N LEU A 131 3.58 -0.37 -3.02
CA LEU A 131 4.42 0.37 -3.98
C LEU A 131 5.52 -0.50 -4.59
N GLN A 132 6.21 -1.30 -3.77
CA GLN A 132 7.20 -2.27 -4.23
C GLN A 132 6.53 -3.30 -5.14
N CYS A 133 5.38 -3.84 -4.72
CA CYS A 133 4.56 -4.75 -5.52
C CYS A 133 4.25 -4.17 -6.91
N ILE A 134 3.77 -2.92 -6.96
CA ILE A 134 3.48 -2.22 -8.22
C ILE A 134 4.75 -2.13 -9.08
N VAL A 135 5.86 -1.64 -8.53
CA VAL A 135 7.09 -1.46 -9.32
C VAL A 135 7.59 -2.78 -9.88
N PHE A 136 7.74 -3.81 -9.05
CA PHE A 136 8.25 -5.10 -9.49
C PHE A 136 7.31 -5.77 -10.49
N SER A 137 6.00 -5.71 -10.26
CA SER A 137 5.00 -6.21 -11.22
C SER A 137 5.11 -5.51 -12.57
N LEU A 138 5.22 -4.17 -12.58
CA LEU A 138 5.36 -3.40 -13.81
C LEU A 138 6.71 -3.66 -14.50
N LEU A 139 7.80 -3.87 -13.77
CA LEU A 139 9.10 -4.24 -14.35
C LEU A 139 9.05 -5.63 -15.00
N ILE A 140 8.43 -6.61 -14.34
CA ILE A 140 8.23 -7.96 -14.90
C ILE A 140 7.40 -7.88 -16.18
N LEU A 141 6.27 -7.17 -16.16
CA LEU A 141 5.41 -7.00 -17.34
C LEU A 141 6.10 -6.20 -18.45
N GLN A 142 6.93 -5.20 -18.12
CA GLN A 142 7.72 -4.46 -19.10
C GLN A 142 8.82 -5.31 -19.73
N GLY A 143 9.45 -6.17 -18.95
CA GLY A 143 10.40 -7.17 -19.44
C GLY A 143 9.72 -8.14 -20.40
N LEU A 144 8.55 -8.65 -20.02
CA LEU A 144 7.73 -9.54 -20.85
C LEU A 144 7.30 -8.88 -22.17
N ALA A 145 6.81 -7.64 -22.11
CA ALA A 145 6.43 -6.89 -23.30
C ALA A 145 7.60 -6.72 -24.28
N ARG A 146 8.81 -6.51 -23.76
CA ARG A 146 10.05 -6.36 -24.56
C ARG A 146 10.60 -7.68 -25.09
N LEU A 147 10.41 -8.77 -24.36
CA LEU A 147 10.80 -10.10 -24.80
C LEU A 147 9.91 -10.55 -25.97
N VAL A 148 8.60 -10.39 -25.82
CA VAL A 148 7.60 -10.89 -26.77
C VAL A 148 7.43 -9.95 -27.97
N ARG A 149 7.53 -8.63 -27.76
CA ARG A 149 7.39 -7.55 -28.76
C ARG A 149 6.07 -7.52 -29.55
N ASN A 150 5.16 -8.47 -29.32
CA ASN A 150 3.85 -8.55 -29.94
C ASN A 150 2.76 -8.21 -28.91
N PRO A 151 1.98 -7.13 -29.11
CA PRO A 151 0.94 -6.71 -28.17
C PRO A 151 -0.12 -7.78 -27.88
N ARG A 152 -0.51 -8.58 -28.88
CA ARG A 152 -1.56 -9.60 -28.73
C ARG A 152 -1.07 -10.78 -27.89
N VAL A 153 0.14 -11.26 -28.19
CA VAL A 153 0.77 -12.34 -27.41
C VAL A 153 1.04 -11.86 -25.99
N PHE A 154 1.54 -10.64 -25.82
CA PHE A 154 1.69 -10.02 -24.49
C PHE A 154 0.37 -9.99 -23.72
N THR A 155 -0.73 -9.60 -24.37
CA THR A 155 -2.07 -9.53 -23.75
C THR A 155 -2.53 -10.92 -23.27
N ALA A 156 -2.32 -11.95 -24.08
CA ALA A 156 -2.64 -13.33 -23.72
C ALA A 156 -1.78 -13.84 -22.55
N LEU A 157 -0.47 -13.55 -22.56
CA LEU A 157 0.45 -13.92 -21.48
C LEU A 157 0.13 -13.18 -20.17
N ALA A 158 -0.30 -11.92 -20.25
CA ALA A 158 -0.74 -11.16 -19.08
C ALA A 158 -1.99 -11.82 -18.44
N LEU A 159 -2.94 -12.31 -19.25
CA LEU A 159 -4.06 -13.10 -18.75
C LEU A 159 -3.61 -14.43 -18.14
N ALA A 160 -2.65 -15.12 -18.79
CA ALA A 160 -2.09 -16.36 -18.26
C ALA A 160 -1.46 -16.15 -16.87
N ILE A 161 -0.69 -15.07 -16.68
CA ILE A 161 -0.12 -14.70 -15.37
C ILE A 161 -1.23 -14.40 -14.35
N ALA A 162 -2.26 -13.64 -14.76
CA ALA A 162 -3.38 -13.27 -13.89
C ALA A 162 -4.15 -14.48 -13.34
N VAL A 163 -4.20 -15.59 -14.09
CA VAL A 163 -4.85 -16.83 -13.69
C VAL A 163 -3.88 -17.77 -12.98
N PHE A 164 -2.68 -17.96 -13.52
CA PHE A 164 -1.72 -18.94 -13.02
C PHE A 164 -1.16 -18.56 -11.63
N VAL A 165 -0.85 -17.29 -11.40
CA VAL A 165 -0.24 -16.88 -10.13
C VAL A 165 -1.16 -17.15 -8.93
N PRO A 166 -2.45 -16.76 -8.92
CA PRO A 166 -3.36 -17.08 -7.81
C PRO A 166 -3.68 -18.58 -7.66
N LEU A 167 -3.46 -19.40 -8.69
CA LEU A 167 -3.58 -20.86 -8.57
C LEU A 167 -2.43 -21.45 -7.75
N VAL A 168 -1.22 -20.93 -7.92
CA VAL A 168 -0.01 -21.44 -7.25
C VAL A 168 0.24 -20.74 -5.90
N SER A 169 -0.24 -19.51 -5.72
CA SER A 169 0.02 -18.68 -4.53
C SER A 169 -0.33 -19.34 -3.19
N PRO A 170 -1.50 -20.01 -3.01
CA PRO A 170 -1.81 -20.67 -1.75
C PRO A 170 -0.79 -21.73 -1.37
N TYR A 171 -0.27 -22.46 -2.35
CA TYR A 171 0.73 -23.50 -2.13
C TYR A 171 2.10 -22.90 -1.76
N LEU A 172 2.49 -21.80 -2.40
CA LEU A 172 3.73 -21.08 -2.07
C LEU A 172 3.73 -20.56 -0.64
N TRP A 173 2.60 -20.03 -0.17
CA TRP A 173 2.46 -19.54 1.20
C TRP A 173 2.42 -20.68 2.21
N ALA A 174 1.68 -21.74 1.91
CA ALA A 174 1.57 -22.94 2.74
C ALA A 174 2.92 -23.61 2.99
N THR A 175 3.75 -23.73 1.96
CA THR A 175 5.05 -24.42 2.04
C THR A 175 6.20 -23.52 2.49
N GLY A 176 5.95 -22.22 2.71
CA GLY A 176 7.00 -21.26 3.05
C GLY A 176 8.07 -21.16 1.95
N VAL A 177 7.67 -21.12 0.68
CA VAL A 177 8.66 -20.97 -0.41
C VAL A 177 9.40 -19.65 -0.24
N ALA A 178 10.73 -19.70 -0.39
CA ALA A 178 11.67 -18.60 -0.13
C ALA A 178 12.00 -18.36 1.36
N ASP A 179 11.59 -19.25 2.25
CA ASP A 179 12.01 -19.21 3.64
C ASP A 179 13.55 -19.39 3.73
N GLY A 180 14.19 -18.56 4.55
CA GLY A 180 15.65 -18.49 4.67
C GLY A 180 16.35 -17.57 3.67
N LEU A 181 15.70 -17.15 2.57
CA LEU A 181 16.29 -16.16 1.66
C LEU A 181 16.45 -14.77 2.32
N TRP A 182 17.20 -13.91 1.63
CA TRP A 182 17.36 -12.51 2.04
C TRP A 182 16.00 -11.79 2.04
N LEU A 183 15.74 -11.00 3.09
CA LEU A 183 14.44 -10.38 3.38
C LEU A 183 13.77 -9.68 2.17
N PRO A 184 14.46 -8.87 1.36
CA PRO A 184 13.83 -8.18 0.23
C PRO A 184 13.32 -9.16 -0.83
N ILE A 185 14.04 -10.26 -1.04
CA ILE A 185 13.69 -11.28 -2.04
C ILE A 185 12.54 -12.12 -1.50
N ARG A 186 12.65 -12.59 -0.24
CA ARG A 186 11.61 -13.38 0.41
C ARG A 186 10.25 -12.67 0.40
N GLY A 187 10.23 -11.38 0.77
CA GLY A 187 9.00 -10.58 0.81
C GLY A 187 8.30 -10.41 -0.54
N LEU A 188 8.96 -10.75 -1.66
CA LEU A 188 8.32 -10.81 -2.98
C LEU A 188 7.55 -12.11 -3.22
N PHE A 189 7.88 -13.21 -2.53
CA PHE A 189 7.26 -14.52 -2.76
C PHE A 189 6.06 -14.78 -1.87
N ASN A 190 6.13 -14.50 -0.57
CA ASN A 190 5.04 -14.77 0.36
C ASN A 190 4.92 -13.68 1.44
N GLY A 191 3.79 -13.68 2.15
CA GLY A 191 3.47 -12.72 3.20
C GLY A 191 3.68 -13.23 4.63
N ASN A 192 4.30 -14.40 4.80
CA ASN A 192 4.53 -15.00 6.10
C ASN A 192 5.50 -14.14 6.91
N THR A 193 5.26 -14.00 8.21
CA THR A 193 6.12 -13.22 9.11
C THR A 193 7.49 -13.87 9.24
N ASP A 194 8.55 -13.12 8.97
CA ASP A 194 9.94 -13.55 9.11
C ASP A 194 10.78 -12.47 9.78
N ARG A 195 11.58 -12.86 10.77
CA ARG A 195 12.49 -11.97 11.51
C ARG A 195 11.80 -10.68 12.02
N GLY A 196 10.50 -10.75 12.31
CA GLY A 196 9.69 -9.63 12.79
C GLY A 196 9.12 -8.73 11.68
N VAL A 197 9.21 -9.10 10.40
CA VAL A 197 8.64 -8.35 9.27
C VAL A 197 7.72 -9.25 8.45
N SER A 198 6.59 -8.70 8.01
CA SER A 198 5.68 -9.37 7.08
C SER A 198 5.47 -8.53 5.82
N ALA A 199 5.41 -9.19 4.67
CA ALA A 199 5.06 -8.55 3.41
C ALA A 199 3.54 -8.51 3.28
N LEU A 200 2.97 -7.30 3.25
CA LEU A 200 1.51 -7.13 3.10
C LEU A 200 1.08 -7.41 1.66
N PHE A 201 1.94 -7.09 0.69
CA PHE A 201 1.67 -7.20 -0.74
C PHE A 201 2.82 -7.91 -1.50
N PRO A 202 3.10 -9.20 -1.23
CA PRO A 202 4.06 -9.98 -2.02
C PRO A 202 3.58 -10.16 -3.46
N LEU A 203 4.45 -10.51 -4.42
CA LEU A 203 4.04 -10.73 -5.81
C LEU A 203 3.03 -11.88 -5.97
N PHE A 204 3.05 -12.88 -5.09
CA PHE A 204 2.09 -13.99 -5.11
C PHE A 204 1.06 -13.77 -3.99
N PRO A 205 -0.22 -13.48 -4.27
CA PRO A 205 -0.86 -13.46 -5.60
C PRO A 205 -0.86 -12.08 -6.28
N TRP A 206 -0.35 -11.02 -5.65
CA TRP A 206 -0.75 -9.65 -6.00
C TRP A 206 -0.35 -9.19 -7.41
N ILE A 207 0.63 -9.81 -8.07
CA ILE A 207 0.96 -9.57 -9.49
C ILE A 207 -0.20 -9.92 -10.43
N ALA A 208 -1.17 -10.72 -9.98
CA ALA A 208 -2.36 -11.05 -10.76
C ALA A 208 -3.21 -9.83 -11.09
N PHE A 209 -3.32 -8.85 -10.18
CA PHE A 209 -4.08 -7.63 -10.41
C PHE A 209 -3.49 -6.74 -11.51
N PRO A 210 -2.20 -6.35 -11.50
CA PRO A 210 -1.59 -5.61 -12.59
C PRO A 210 -1.51 -6.45 -13.88
N ALA A 211 -1.33 -7.78 -13.81
CA ALA A 211 -1.36 -8.63 -14.99
C ALA A 211 -2.76 -8.64 -15.65
N PHE A 212 -3.82 -8.76 -14.85
CA PHE A 212 -5.20 -8.64 -15.33
C PHE A 212 -5.50 -7.24 -15.87
N GLY A 213 -5.01 -6.21 -15.18
CA GLY A 213 -5.05 -4.84 -15.67
C GLY A 213 -4.39 -4.69 -17.04
N ALA A 214 -3.22 -5.30 -17.24
CA ALA A 214 -2.53 -5.29 -18.52
C ALA A 214 -3.30 -6.06 -19.60
N PHE A 215 -3.92 -7.19 -19.27
CA PHE A 215 -4.85 -7.87 -20.18
C PHE A 215 -5.99 -6.93 -20.64
N LEU A 216 -6.66 -6.25 -19.71
CA LEU A 216 -7.71 -5.29 -20.04
C LEU A 216 -7.20 -4.11 -20.85
N GLY A 217 -5.99 -3.62 -20.56
CA GLY A 217 -5.33 -2.56 -21.32
C GLY A 217 -5.05 -2.98 -22.76
N GLY A 218 -4.65 -4.23 -22.98
CA GLY A 218 -4.46 -4.83 -24.31
C GLY A 218 -5.78 -4.94 -25.07
N LEU A 219 -6.84 -5.40 -24.41
CA LEU A 219 -8.18 -5.48 -24.98
C LEU A 219 -8.72 -4.09 -25.34
N TYR A 220 -8.62 -3.13 -24.43
CA TYR A 220 -9.06 -1.75 -24.70
C TYR A 220 -8.26 -1.12 -25.84
N ARG A 221 -6.94 -1.34 -25.88
CA ARG A 221 -6.11 -0.88 -27.00
C ARG A 221 -6.66 -1.41 -28.33
N HIS A 222 -6.94 -2.70 -28.40
CA HIS A 222 -7.45 -3.33 -29.62
C HIS A 222 -8.85 -2.86 -30.03
N LEU A 223 -9.74 -2.62 -29.06
CA LEU A 223 -11.14 -2.30 -29.32
C LEU A 223 -11.40 -0.80 -29.53
N ARG A 224 -10.63 0.06 -28.85
CA ARG A 224 -10.91 1.51 -28.74
C ARG A 224 -9.76 2.41 -29.21
N VAL A 225 -8.51 1.95 -29.15
CA VAL A 225 -7.34 2.79 -29.50
C VAL A 225 -6.84 2.52 -30.92
N GLU A 226 -6.79 1.24 -31.32
CA GLU A 226 -6.48 0.83 -32.70
C GLU A 226 -7.67 1.13 -33.61
N ALA A 227 -7.64 2.30 -34.24
CA ALA A 227 -8.65 2.70 -35.19
C ALA A 227 -8.57 1.84 -36.47
N VAL A 228 -9.72 1.35 -36.92
CA VAL A 228 -9.89 0.74 -38.25
C VAL A 228 -10.72 1.74 -39.06
N GLU A 229 -10.20 2.19 -40.20
CA GLU A 229 -10.86 3.22 -41.03
C GLU A 229 -11.21 4.50 -40.25
N GLY A 230 -10.34 4.91 -39.31
CA GLY A 230 -10.53 6.10 -38.49
C GLY A 230 -11.56 5.97 -37.37
N ARG A 231 -12.14 4.77 -37.16
CA ARG A 231 -13.14 4.51 -36.10
C ARG A 231 -12.68 3.45 -35.11
N ALA A 232 -13.07 3.60 -33.86
CA ALA A 232 -12.98 2.55 -32.86
C ALA A 232 -13.92 1.39 -33.22
N ARG A 233 -13.54 0.16 -32.85
CA ARG A 233 -14.36 -1.03 -33.10
C ARG A 233 -15.60 -1.03 -32.21
N TRP A 234 -15.44 -0.59 -30.97
CA TRP A 234 -16.49 -0.58 -29.95
C TRP A 234 -16.75 0.85 -29.44
N SER A 235 -17.94 1.07 -28.89
CA SER A 235 -18.23 2.26 -28.10
C SER A 235 -17.75 2.14 -26.66
N GLU A 236 -17.55 3.27 -25.97
CA GLU A 236 -17.17 3.28 -24.55
C GLU A 236 -18.25 2.55 -23.73
N ALA A 237 -19.51 2.84 -24.06
CA ALA A 237 -20.69 2.19 -23.50
C ALA A 237 -20.61 0.66 -23.56
N LYS A 238 -20.34 0.13 -24.76
CA LYS A 238 -20.23 -1.32 -24.99
C LYS A 238 -19.06 -1.93 -24.21
N PHE A 239 -17.92 -1.23 -24.16
CA PHE A 239 -16.78 -1.68 -23.38
C PHE A 239 -17.12 -1.75 -21.88
N LEU A 240 -17.72 -0.69 -21.32
CA LEU A 240 -18.11 -0.63 -19.91
C LEU A 240 -19.19 -1.67 -19.56
N ALA A 241 -20.20 -1.87 -20.41
CA ALA A 241 -21.21 -2.90 -20.19
C ALA A 241 -20.60 -4.31 -20.16
N THR A 242 -19.65 -4.57 -21.06
CA THR A 242 -18.90 -5.85 -21.08
C THR A 242 -18.05 -6.00 -19.82
N LEU A 243 -17.42 -4.91 -19.36
CA LEU A 243 -16.63 -4.89 -18.12
C LEU A 243 -17.50 -5.21 -16.90
N ALA A 244 -18.71 -4.65 -16.82
CA ALA A 244 -19.67 -4.98 -15.77
C ALA A 244 -20.12 -6.44 -15.84
N GLY A 245 -20.41 -6.98 -17.04
CA GLY A 245 -20.78 -8.39 -17.22
C GLY A 245 -19.67 -9.34 -16.73
N VAL A 246 -18.43 -9.10 -17.16
CA VAL A 246 -17.26 -9.87 -16.70
C VAL A 246 -17.05 -9.69 -15.19
N GLY A 247 -17.18 -8.47 -14.68
CA GLY A 247 -17.07 -8.17 -13.26
C GLY A 247 -18.08 -8.93 -12.40
N LEU A 248 -19.33 -8.98 -12.85
CA LEU A 248 -20.39 -9.73 -12.17
C LEU A 248 -20.12 -11.24 -12.20
N LEU A 249 -19.69 -11.79 -13.34
CA LEU A 249 -19.33 -13.21 -13.46
C LEU A 249 -18.18 -13.58 -12.52
N LEU A 250 -17.11 -12.79 -12.50
CA LEU A 250 -15.96 -13.02 -11.61
C LEU A 250 -16.34 -12.89 -10.13
N LEU A 251 -17.20 -11.91 -9.80
CA LEU A 251 -17.70 -11.71 -8.44
C LEU A 251 -18.53 -12.91 -7.96
N ILE A 252 -19.50 -13.34 -8.76
CA ILE A 252 -20.38 -14.47 -8.41
C ILE A 252 -19.57 -15.74 -8.28
N TRP A 253 -18.74 -16.05 -9.29
CA TRP A 253 -17.93 -17.26 -9.27
C TRP A 253 -16.92 -17.25 -8.12
N GLY A 254 -16.21 -16.14 -7.93
CA GLY A 254 -15.22 -16.00 -6.87
C GLY A 254 -15.83 -16.15 -5.47
N SER A 255 -16.94 -15.45 -5.22
CA SER A 255 -17.61 -15.48 -3.91
C SER A 255 -18.22 -16.86 -3.59
N THR A 256 -18.79 -17.53 -4.59
CA THR A 256 -19.39 -18.87 -4.40
C THR A 256 -18.35 -19.99 -4.30
N SER A 257 -17.20 -19.82 -4.96
CA SER A 257 -16.15 -20.85 -5.00
C SER A 257 -15.11 -20.71 -3.89
N GLN A 258 -14.96 -19.54 -3.25
CA GLN A 258 -13.91 -19.31 -2.25
C GLN A 258 -14.00 -20.27 -1.05
N GLN A 259 -15.22 -20.54 -0.58
CA GLN A 259 -15.42 -21.46 0.56
C GLN A 259 -15.08 -22.91 0.18
N SER A 260 -15.60 -23.39 -0.95
CA SER A 260 -15.38 -24.77 -1.40
C SER A 260 -13.95 -25.04 -1.87
N TRP A 261 -13.17 -24.01 -2.21
CA TRP A 261 -11.79 -24.18 -2.67
C TRP A 261 -10.84 -24.55 -1.53
N LEU A 262 -10.87 -23.81 -0.43
CA LEU A 262 -9.93 -24.00 0.68
C LEU A 262 -10.45 -24.93 1.77
N TRP A 263 -11.75 -24.85 2.06
CA TRP A 263 -12.33 -25.53 3.22
C TRP A 263 -12.85 -26.93 2.90
N ARG A 264 -12.56 -27.44 1.70
CA ARG A 264 -12.94 -28.79 1.30
C ARG A 264 -11.92 -29.81 1.82
N GLY A 265 -12.32 -30.53 2.85
CA GLY A 265 -11.51 -31.57 3.48
C GLY A 265 -12.21 -32.17 4.69
N THR A 266 -11.47 -33.00 5.43
CA THR A 266 -11.90 -33.57 6.70
C THR A 266 -11.10 -32.96 7.83
N TRP A 267 -11.77 -32.40 8.83
CA TRP A 267 -11.11 -31.95 10.05
C TRP A 267 -10.71 -33.16 10.89
N LEU A 268 -9.42 -33.30 11.15
CA LEU A 268 -8.85 -34.32 12.02
C LEU A 268 -8.05 -33.62 13.12
N GLN A 269 -8.01 -34.22 14.30
CA GLN A 269 -7.21 -33.73 15.40
C GLN A 269 -5.90 -34.52 15.45
N GLU A 270 -4.78 -33.84 15.24
CA GLU A 270 -3.43 -34.45 15.34
C GLU A 270 -2.64 -33.71 16.42
N ASN A 271 -2.07 -34.46 17.36
CA ASN A 271 -1.30 -33.90 18.50
C ASN A 271 -2.04 -32.79 19.28
N GLY A 272 -3.37 -32.90 19.39
CA GLY A 272 -4.22 -31.92 20.06
C GLY A 272 -4.62 -30.70 19.22
N ILE A 273 -4.11 -30.58 17.98
CA ILE A 273 -4.39 -29.47 17.07
C ILE A 273 -5.38 -29.90 15.98
N TRP A 274 -6.42 -29.11 15.76
CA TRP A 274 -7.36 -29.34 14.66
C TRP A 274 -6.77 -28.89 13.33
N MET A 275 -6.72 -29.83 12.38
CA MET A 275 -6.20 -29.60 11.03
C MET A 275 -7.20 -30.07 9.99
N LEU A 276 -7.35 -29.31 8.90
CA LEU A 276 -8.14 -29.68 7.75
C LEU A 276 -7.27 -30.49 6.79
N HIS A 277 -7.60 -31.77 6.63
CA HIS A 277 -6.95 -32.64 5.66
C HIS A 277 -7.67 -32.51 4.31
N SER A 278 -6.95 -31.97 3.34
CA SER A 278 -7.41 -31.79 1.97
C SER A 278 -6.48 -32.51 0.99
N ARG A 279 -6.83 -32.52 -0.30
CA ARG A 279 -5.92 -33.04 -1.34
C ARG A 279 -4.59 -32.28 -1.44
N ALA A 280 -4.53 -31.05 -0.92
CA ALA A 280 -3.36 -30.19 -0.99
C ALA A 280 -2.45 -30.32 0.25
N GLY A 281 -2.88 -31.01 1.31
CA GLY A 281 -2.16 -31.13 2.57
C GLY A 281 -3.07 -30.98 3.80
N ALA A 282 -2.46 -30.98 4.97
CA ALA A 282 -3.11 -30.71 6.26
C ALA A 282 -2.78 -29.27 6.70
N PHE A 283 -3.81 -28.50 7.05
CA PHE A 283 -3.66 -27.09 7.42
C PHE A 283 -4.42 -26.77 8.70
N THR A 284 -3.82 -26.00 9.59
CA THR A 284 -4.51 -25.42 10.73
C THR A 284 -5.50 -24.34 10.27
N TYR A 285 -6.47 -24.01 11.12
CA TYR A 285 -7.42 -22.91 10.85
C TYR A 285 -6.70 -21.57 10.61
N GLY A 286 -5.62 -21.30 11.36
CA GLY A 286 -4.82 -20.07 11.20
C GLY A 286 -4.11 -19.99 9.85
N GLU A 287 -3.52 -21.09 9.39
CA GLU A 287 -2.85 -21.16 8.08
C GLU A 287 -3.86 -21.01 6.94
N LEU A 288 -5.03 -21.65 7.05
CA LEU A 288 -6.13 -21.47 6.08
C LEU A 288 -6.58 -20.01 6.01
N GLY A 289 -6.67 -19.33 7.15
CA GLY A 289 -6.95 -17.89 7.22
C GLY A 289 -5.87 -17.05 6.52
N ALA A 290 -4.59 -17.39 6.70
CA ALA A 290 -3.48 -16.68 6.08
C ALA A 290 -3.47 -16.82 4.55
N ILE A 291 -3.78 -18.02 4.03
CA ILE A 291 -3.80 -18.28 2.58
C ILE A 291 -5.16 -17.95 1.93
N ALA A 292 -6.22 -17.68 2.70
CA ALA A 292 -7.58 -17.40 2.22
C ALA A 292 -7.62 -16.37 1.09
N ASN A 293 -6.85 -15.30 1.27
CA ASN A 293 -6.78 -14.16 0.37
C ASN A 293 -5.86 -14.37 -0.84
N THR A 294 -5.18 -15.50 -0.91
CA THR A 294 -4.19 -15.81 -1.96
C THR A 294 -4.78 -16.61 -3.13
N THR A 295 -5.99 -17.14 -2.96
CA THR A 295 -6.61 -18.08 -3.88
C THR A 295 -7.18 -17.42 -5.14
N LEU A 296 -7.28 -18.20 -6.22
CA LEU A 296 -7.91 -17.75 -7.46
C LEU A 296 -9.36 -17.25 -7.27
N PRO A 297 -10.25 -17.92 -6.52
CA PRO A 297 -11.59 -17.38 -6.25
C PRO A 297 -11.56 -16.04 -5.49
N SER A 298 -10.67 -15.88 -4.51
CA SER A 298 -10.54 -14.62 -3.76
C SER A 298 -10.07 -13.47 -4.67
N VAL A 299 -9.06 -13.74 -5.51
CA VAL A 299 -8.58 -12.76 -6.50
C VAL A 299 -9.67 -12.42 -7.52
N ALA A 300 -10.41 -13.42 -8.01
CA ALA A 300 -11.52 -13.21 -8.95
C ALA A 300 -12.65 -12.36 -8.33
N ALA A 301 -13.03 -12.62 -7.07
CA ALA A 301 -14.05 -11.83 -6.38
C ALA A 301 -13.64 -10.35 -6.24
N ARG A 302 -12.37 -10.10 -5.86
CA ARG A 302 -11.81 -8.74 -5.75
C ARG A 302 -11.74 -8.04 -7.11
N LEU A 303 -11.29 -8.75 -8.15
CA LEU A 303 -11.31 -8.24 -9.53
C LEU A 303 -12.75 -7.90 -9.96
N GLY A 304 -13.72 -8.76 -9.64
CA GLY A 304 -15.13 -8.52 -9.92
C GLY A 304 -15.62 -7.20 -9.33
N TRP A 305 -15.36 -6.96 -8.05
CA TRP A 305 -15.66 -5.68 -7.40
C TRP A 305 -14.93 -4.50 -8.02
N THR A 306 -13.63 -4.64 -8.31
CA THR A 306 -12.84 -3.58 -8.94
C THR A 306 -13.40 -3.23 -10.33
N LEU A 307 -13.84 -4.21 -11.12
CA LEU A 307 -14.44 -4.01 -12.44
C LEU A 307 -15.80 -3.31 -12.34
N LEU A 308 -16.64 -3.74 -11.40
CA LEU A 308 -17.95 -3.12 -11.17
C LEU A 308 -17.80 -1.68 -10.68
N GLY A 309 -16.89 -1.42 -9.74
CA GLY A 309 -16.56 -0.08 -9.27
C GLY A 309 -16.01 0.81 -10.38
N GLY A 310 -15.07 0.30 -11.18
CA GLY A 310 -14.54 1.02 -12.35
C GLY A 310 -15.61 1.32 -13.40
N THR A 311 -16.52 0.38 -13.63
CA THR A 311 -17.65 0.56 -14.54
C THR A 311 -18.61 1.63 -14.03
N LEU A 312 -19.01 1.56 -12.76
CA LEU A 312 -19.88 2.54 -12.12
C LEU A 312 -19.29 3.95 -12.21
N MET A 313 -18.01 4.11 -11.92
CA MET A 313 -17.36 5.43 -11.99
C MET A 313 -17.22 5.91 -13.44
N GLY A 314 -16.98 5.00 -14.39
CA GLY A 314 -16.97 5.32 -15.82
C GLY A 314 -18.33 5.76 -16.34
N THR A 315 -19.42 5.08 -15.95
CA THR A 315 -20.79 5.45 -16.37
C THR A 315 -21.23 6.77 -15.74
N ILE A 316 -20.89 7.02 -14.47
CA ILE A 316 -21.11 8.31 -13.81
C ILE A 316 -20.41 9.43 -14.58
N GLU A 317 -19.14 9.25 -14.95
CA GLU A 317 -18.38 10.28 -15.69
C GLU A 317 -18.97 10.55 -17.09
N LEU A 318 -19.53 9.53 -17.74
CA LEU A 318 -20.17 9.67 -19.05
C LEU A 318 -21.53 10.36 -18.97
N ALA A 319 -22.26 10.16 -17.87
CA ALA A 319 -23.53 10.84 -17.60
C ALA A 319 -23.36 12.25 -17.01
N ARG A 320 -22.20 12.53 -16.39
CA ARG A 320 -21.96 13.80 -15.69
C ARG A 320 -21.88 14.98 -16.66
N PRO A 321 -22.57 16.10 -16.37
CA PRO A 321 -22.38 17.34 -17.12
C PRO A 321 -20.93 17.81 -17.03
N ARG A 322 -20.29 18.09 -18.18
CA ARG A 322 -18.93 18.64 -18.22
C ARG A 322 -18.93 20.08 -17.72
N TRP A 323 -18.47 20.29 -16.48
CA TRP A 323 -18.27 21.61 -15.92
C TRP A 323 -16.85 22.11 -16.19
N SER A 324 -16.71 23.39 -16.52
CA SER A 324 -15.43 24.09 -16.57
C SER A 324 -14.97 24.41 -15.15
N GLY A 325 -14.23 23.51 -14.53
CA GLY A 325 -13.74 23.70 -13.16
C GLY A 325 -12.68 22.70 -12.74
N ALA A 326 -12.08 22.95 -11.58
CA ALA A 326 -11.16 22.00 -10.97
C ALA A 326 -11.92 20.71 -10.61
N ASN A 327 -11.39 19.56 -11.01
CA ASN A 327 -11.95 18.25 -10.67
C ASN A 327 -11.03 17.56 -9.65
N PRO A 328 -11.43 17.52 -8.35
CA PRO A 328 -10.61 16.92 -7.30
C PRO A 328 -10.29 15.44 -7.54
N ILE A 329 -11.20 14.67 -8.16
CA ILE A 329 -10.98 13.24 -8.44
C ILE A 329 -9.94 13.07 -9.54
N LYS A 330 -10.01 13.89 -10.59
CA LYS A 330 -8.98 13.92 -11.64
C LYS A 330 -7.63 14.34 -11.08
N ALA A 331 -7.60 15.28 -10.13
CA ALA A 331 -6.40 15.69 -9.43
C ALA A 331 -5.83 14.57 -8.56
N ALA A 332 -6.67 13.92 -7.75
CA ALA A 332 -6.28 12.78 -6.93
C ALA A 332 -5.73 11.64 -7.79
N SER A 333 -6.34 11.38 -8.93
CA SER A 333 -5.87 10.37 -9.88
C SER A 333 -4.48 10.71 -10.43
N ALA A 334 -4.27 11.94 -10.90
CA ALA A 334 -3.01 12.37 -11.51
C ALA A 334 -1.87 12.49 -10.48
N GLU A 335 -2.18 12.90 -9.26
CA GLU A 335 -1.21 13.15 -8.17
C GLU A 335 -1.27 12.05 -7.09
N SER A 336 -1.69 10.84 -7.45
CA SER A 336 -1.90 9.73 -6.50
C SER A 336 -0.69 9.43 -5.62
N LEU A 337 0.54 9.48 -6.16
CA LEU A 337 1.76 9.28 -5.37
C LEU A 337 1.99 10.41 -4.35
N LEU A 338 1.70 11.66 -4.71
CA LEU A 338 1.82 12.80 -3.79
C LEU A 338 0.83 12.64 -2.62
N LEU A 339 -0.44 12.35 -2.94
CA LEU A 339 -1.47 12.14 -1.93
C LEU A 339 -1.11 10.92 -1.05
N TYR A 340 -0.56 9.86 -1.64
CA TYR A 340 -0.08 8.69 -0.90
C TYR A 340 0.98 9.07 0.14
N MET A 341 2.03 9.78 -0.27
CA MET A 341 3.09 10.18 0.63
C MET A 341 2.59 11.18 1.68
N LEU A 342 1.76 12.16 1.27
CA LEU A 342 1.29 13.22 2.16
C LEU A 342 0.44 12.69 3.31
N HIS A 343 -0.58 11.86 3.03
CA HIS A 343 -1.44 11.36 4.09
C HIS A 343 -0.69 10.43 5.04
N LEU A 344 0.16 9.50 4.56
CA LEU A 344 0.92 8.62 5.44
C LEU A 344 1.87 9.41 6.36
N ASN A 345 2.64 10.34 5.80
CA ASN A 345 3.56 11.16 6.59
C ASN A 345 2.80 12.06 7.59
N MET A 346 1.63 12.57 7.20
CA MET A 346 0.80 13.35 8.12
C MET A 346 0.24 12.49 9.26
N LEU A 347 -0.30 11.31 8.95
CA LEU A 347 -0.89 10.42 9.95
C LEU A 347 0.17 9.87 10.90
N PHE A 348 1.17 9.17 10.34
CA PHE A 348 2.15 8.41 11.12
C PHE A 348 3.36 9.25 11.57
N GLY A 349 3.72 10.28 10.82
CA GLY A 349 4.87 11.14 11.14
C GLY A 349 4.52 12.36 11.98
N VAL A 350 3.32 12.95 11.80
CA VAL A 350 2.93 14.20 12.47
C VAL A 350 1.86 13.96 13.54
N LEU A 351 0.69 13.45 13.16
CA LEU A 351 -0.46 13.37 14.07
C LEU A 351 -0.27 12.31 15.17
N LEU A 352 0.42 11.22 14.85
CA LEU A 352 0.81 10.20 15.83
C LEU A 352 2.16 10.46 16.50
N ALA A 353 2.79 11.61 16.28
CA ALA A 353 4.02 11.95 16.99
C ALA A 353 3.74 12.02 18.50
N PRO A 354 4.61 11.47 19.37
CA PRO A 354 4.35 11.44 20.83
C PRO A 354 4.03 12.81 21.44
N ALA A 355 4.66 13.88 20.94
CA ALA A 355 4.37 15.25 21.38
C ALA A 355 2.95 15.68 21.01
N VAL A 356 2.49 15.35 19.80
CA VAL A 356 1.13 15.68 19.32
C VAL A 356 0.09 14.85 20.06
N ILE A 357 0.33 13.56 20.27
CA ILE A 357 -0.54 12.72 21.11
C ILE A 357 -0.61 13.26 22.54
N GLY A 358 0.52 13.70 23.11
CA GLY A 358 0.57 14.28 24.45
C GLY A 358 -0.28 15.55 24.61
N ILE A 359 -0.39 16.35 23.55
CA ILE A 359 -1.21 17.58 23.54
C ILE A 359 -2.68 17.29 23.23
N THR A 360 -2.93 16.43 22.24
CA THR A 360 -4.28 16.23 21.68
C THR A 360 -5.05 15.08 22.32
N GLY A 361 -4.36 14.14 22.96
CA GLY A 361 -4.93 12.86 23.40
C GLY A 361 -5.31 11.92 22.24
N LEU A 362 -5.04 12.27 20.99
CA LEU A 362 -5.49 11.53 19.79
C LEU A 362 -4.52 10.40 19.41
N GLY A 363 -4.38 9.43 20.31
CA GLY A 363 -3.65 8.19 20.03
C GLY A 363 -4.44 7.19 19.18
N TRP A 364 -3.93 5.96 19.11
CA TRP A 364 -4.58 4.85 18.41
C TRP A 364 -5.92 4.47 19.04
N GLY A 365 -6.96 4.30 18.23
CA GLY A 365 -8.27 3.82 18.68
C GLY A 365 -9.00 4.74 19.67
N THR A 366 -8.65 6.03 19.70
CA THR A 366 -9.22 6.98 20.67
C THR A 366 -10.54 7.58 20.23
N LEU A 367 -10.88 7.54 18.94
CA LEU A 367 -12.10 8.13 18.40
C LEU A 367 -13.22 7.08 18.24
N GLY A 368 -14.45 7.53 18.45
CA GLY A 368 -15.65 6.83 17.99
C GLY A 368 -15.94 7.13 16.51
N TRP A 369 -17.06 6.63 16.00
CA TRP A 369 -17.48 6.86 14.61
C TRP A 369 -17.56 8.33 14.20
N PRO A 370 -18.25 9.24 14.94
CA PRO A 370 -18.35 10.63 14.52
C PRO A 370 -16.98 11.31 14.41
N GLY A 371 -16.13 11.13 15.41
CA GLY A 371 -14.78 11.70 15.40
C GLY A 371 -13.92 11.14 14.27
N THR A 372 -14.00 9.84 14.01
CA THR A 372 -13.27 9.21 12.92
C THR A 372 -13.74 9.73 11.56
N LEU A 373 -15.05 9.85 11.33
CA LEU A 373 -15.60 10.37 10.08
C LEU A 373 -15.21 11.84 9.85
N SER A 374 -15.24 12.68 10.89
CA SER A 374 -14.77 14.06 10.81
C SER A 374 -13.27 14.14 10.49
N MET A 375 -12.45 13.31 11.14
CA MET A 375 -11.02 13.23 10.85
C MET A 375 -10.77 12.76 9.40
N THR A 376 -11.51 11.75 8.94
CA THR A 376 -11.44 11.25 7.56
C THR A 376 -11.75 12.37 6.57
N ALA A 377 -12.84 13.10 6.77
CA ALA A 377 -13.21 14.21 5.90
C ALA A 377 -12.15 15.32 5.88
N ALA A 378 -11.57 15.66 7.04
CA ALA A 378 -10.51 16.67 7.15
C ALA A 378 -9.23 16.24 6.41
N VAL A 379 -8.78 15.01 6.63
CA VAL A 379 -7.58 14.44 6.00
C VAL A 379 -7.77 14.33 4.48
N ILE A 380 -8.93 13.84 4.00
CA ILE A 380 -9.27 13.80 2.57
C ILE A 380 -9.29 15.21 1.99
N GLY A 381 -9.98 16.16 2.63
CA GLY A 381 -10.09 17.54 2.18
C GLY A 381 -8.73 18.21 2.00
N LEU A 382 -7.84 18.05 2.98
CA LEU A 382 -6.47 18.57 2.91
C LEU A 382 -5.67 17.94 1.77
N ASN A 383 -5.76 16.61 1.59
CA ASN A 383 -5.05 15.90 0.54
C ASN A 383 -5.54 16.31 -0.86
N LEU A 384 -6.87 16.44 -1.04
CA LEU A 384 -7.45 16.91 -2.30
C LEU A 384 -7.06 18.36 -2.60
N TRP A 385 -7.09 19.23 -1.59
CA TRP A 385 -6.62 20.61 -1.72
C TRP A 385 -5.13 20.66 -2.11
N ALA A 386 -4.28 19.86 -1.46
CA ALA A 386 -2.85 19.80 -1.78
C ALA A 386 -2.61 19.29 -3.21
N GLY A 387 -3.34 18.27 -3.66
CA GLY A 387 -3.30 17.80 -5.04
C GLY A 387 -3.67 18.88 -6.05
N LEU A 388 -4.75 19.62 -5.79
CA LEU A 388 -5.16 20.74 -6.64
C LEU A 388 -4.15 21.90 -6.65
N ALA A 389 -3.60 22.24 -5.49
CA ALA A 389 -2.56 23.26 -5.37
C ALA A 389 -1.30 22.86 -6.12
N TRP A 390 -0.88 21.60 -6.00
CA TRP A 390 0.28 21.07 -6.70
C TRP A 390 0.11 21.08 -8.22
N GLN A 391 -1.08 20.73 -8.72
CA GLN A 391 -1.37 20.84 -10.16
C GLN A 391 -1.21 22.27 -10.70
N LYS A 392 -1.66 23.28 -9.94
CA LYS A 392 -1.45 24.68 -10.30
C LYS A 392 0.03 25.04 -10.33
N VAL A 393 0.81 24.56 -9.36
CA VAL A 393 2.28 24.78 -9.33
C VAL A 393 2.97 24.13 -10.53
N ARG A 394 2.56 22.93 -10.95
CA ARG A 394 3.13 22.21 -12.10
C ARG A 394 2.92 22.92 -13.44
N GLN A 395 1.93 23.82 -13.54
CA GLN A 395 1.75 24.66 -14.73
C GLN A 395 2.86 25.70 -14.90
N THR A 396 3.62 25.98 -13.84
CA THR A 396 4.76 26.90 -13.81
C THR A 396 6.05 26.15 -13.48
N PRO A 397 6.81 25.65 -14.48
CA PRO A 397 7.97 24.78 -14.25
C PRO A 397 9.05 25.40 -13.36
N GLU A 398 9.28 26.71 -13.47
CA GLU A 398 10.27 27.43 -12.67
C GLU A 398 9.91 27.41 -11.18
N ARG A 399 8.67 27.76 -10.85
CA ARG A 399 8.16 27.71 -9.47
C ARG A 399 8.19 26.30 -8.91
N MET A 400 7.80 25.31 -9.71
CA MET A 400 7.86 23.89 -9.33
C MET A 400 9.28 23.48 -8.97
N ARG A 401 10.26 23.75 -9.85
CA ARG A 401 11.68 23.43 -9.60
C ARG A 401 12.16 24.18 -8.36
N TRP A 402 11.87 25.47 -8.23
CA TRP A 402 12.29 26.25 -7.06
C TRP A 402 11.76 25.66 -5.75
N LEU A 403 10.47 25.31 -5.68
CA LEU A 403 9.87 24.65 -4.52
C LEU A 403 10.50 23.29 -4.23
N GLN A 404 10.75 22.48 -5.26
CA GLN A 404 11.44 21.19 -5.11
C GLN A 404 12.85 21.36 -4.55
N HIS A 405 13.63 22.29 -5.08
CA HIS A 405 15.00 22.55 -4.58
C HIS A 405 14.98 23.04 -3.13
N LYS A 406 14.06 23.94 -2.76
CA LYS A 406 13.88 24.38 -1.37
C LYS A 406 13.48 23.23 -0.46
N GLY A 407 12.53 22.40 -0.89
CA GLY A 407 12.10 21.22 -0.14
C GLY A 407 13.23 20.22 0.08
N VAL A 408 14.00 19.91 -0.97
CA VAL A 408 15.18 19.03 -0.89
C VAL A 408 16.26 19.65 -0.02
N ALA A 409 16.51 20.95 -0.10
CA ALA A 409 17.50 21.62 0.75
C ALA A 409 17.10 21.59 2.23
N ILE A 410 15.84 21.88 2.55
CA ILE A 410 15.31 21.79 3.92
C ILE A 410 15.41 20.36 4.43
N LEU A 411 15.02 19.37 3.62
CA LEU A 411 15.12 17.96 3.96
C LEU A 411 16.58 17.52 4.13
N GLY A 412 17.52 18.05 3.33
CA GLY A 412 18.95 17.79 3.46
C GLY A 412 19.54 18.37 4.75
N VAL A 413 19.14 19.58 5.13
CA VAL A 413 19.53 20.19 6.42
C VAL A 413 18.96 19.39 7.58
N TRP A 414 17.67 19.03 7.53
CA TRP A 414 17.03 18.19 8.54
C TRP A 414 17.66 16.80 8.61
N PHE A 415 18.03 16.23 7.46
CA PHE A 415 18.74 14.95 7.42
C PHE A 415 20.08 15.05 8.16
N ALA A 416 20.86 16.09 7.90
CA ALA A 416 22.17 16.27 8.53
C ALA A 416 22.10 16.59 10.03
N LEU A 417 21.13 17.41 10.46
CA LEU A 417 21.07 17.96 11.82
C LEU A 417 20.04 17.28 12.73
N GLY A 418 19.05 16.61 12.17
CA GLY A 418 17.97 15.97 12.90
C GLY A 418 18.45 14.75 13.70
N GLY A 419 17.72 14.42 14.78
CA GLY A 419 17.95 13.23 15.60
C GLY A 419 19.17 13.28 16.53
N TRP A 420 20.18 14.13 16.27
CA TRP A 420 21.37 14.23 17.14
C TRP A 420 21.07 14.68 18.56
N TRP A 421 20.03 15.49 18.77
CA TRP A 421 19.56 15.84 20.12
C TRP A 421 19.06 14.60 20.88
N THR A 422 18.26 13.76 20.23
CA THR A 422 17.76 12.50 20.79
C THR A 422 18.91 11.56 21.14
N PHE A 423 19.91 11.45 20.25
CA PHE A 423 21.13 10.69 20.54
C PHE A 423 21.86 11.22 21.77
N ARG A 424 22.09 12.54 21.86
CA ARG A 424 22.73 13.17 23.04
C ARG A 424 21.92 12.97 24.32
N HIS A 425 20.59 12.99 24.22
CA HIS A 425 19.71 12.74 25.35
C HIS A 425 19.89 11.31 25.88
N PHE A 426 19.82 10.29 25.02
CA PHE A 426 20.00 8.89 25.45
C PHE A 426 21.45 8.52 25.79
N LEU A 427 22.45 9.28 25.33
CA LEU A 427 23.81 9.15 25.84
C LEU A 427 23.95 9.57 27.32
N ARG A 428 23.15 10.56 27.77
CA ARG A 428 23.14 11.06 29.16
C ARG A 428 22.17 10.30 30.05
N SER A 429 21.05 9.89 29.47
CA SER A 429 19.93 9.24 30.13
C SER A 429 19.56 7.93 29.42
N PRO A 430 20.49 6.93 29.35
CA PRO A 430 20.24 5.67 28.66
C PRO A 430 19.06 4.87 29.24
N GLU A 431 18.69 5.14 30.48
CA GLU A 431 17.61 4.47 31.21
C GLU A 431 16.24 4.81 30.62
N LEU A 432 16.11 6.00 30.03
CA LEU A 432 14.87 6.49 29.41
C LEU A 432 14.66 5.98 27.98
N ALA A 433 15.64 5.26 27.42
CA ALA A 433 15.52 4.71 26.08
C ALA A 433 14.40 3.67 26.01
N LYS A 434 13.62 3.75 24.92
CA LYS A 434 12.51 2.81 24.64
C LYS A 434 12.86 1.78 23.58
N GLU A 435 13.92 2.03 22.82
CA GLU A 435 14.40 1.20 21.72
C GLU A 435 15.83 0.72 21.98
N PRO A 436 16.18 -0.50 21.56
CA PRO A 436 17.49 -1.10 21.84
C PRO A 436 18.57 -0.58 20.89
N TYR A 437 19.03 0.66 21.09
CA TYR A 437 20.10 1.24 20.28
C TYR A 437 21.46 0.65 20.63
N PHE A 438 22.29 0.39 19.62
CA PHE A 438 23.59 -0.29 19.79
C PHE A 438 24.55 0.40 20.77
N PHE A 439 24.47 1.73 20.93
CA PHE A 439 25.34 2.48 21.82
C PHE A 439 24.90 2.44 23.30
N LEU A 440 23.71 1.94 23.62
CA LEU A 440 23.15 2.08 24.97
C LEU A 440 24.01 1.43 26.05
N ASN A 441 24.57 0.24 25.82
CA ASN A 441 25.45 -0.40 26.80
C ASN A 441 26.72 0.41 27.08
N THR A 442 27.27 1.09 26.07
CA THR A 442 28.41 1.99 26.27
C THR A 442 28.01 3.24 27.08
N ALA A 443 26.79 3.76 26.88
CA ALA A 443 26.26 4.88 27.65
C ALA A 443 25.97 4.49 29.10
N ARG A 444 25.40 3.29 29.32
CA ARG A 444 25.17 2.71 30.65
C ARG A 444 26.47 2.55 31.42
N ALA A 445 27.49 1.96 30.80
CA ALA A 445 28.81 1.80 31.41
C ALA A 445 29.44 3.15 31.82
N ARG A 446 29.34 4.18 30.96
CA ARG A 446 29.82 5.55 31.29
C ARG A 446 29.10 6.18 32.48
N LYS A 447 27.85 5.79 32.72
CA LYS A 447 27.03 6.27 33.85
C LYS A 447 27.18 5.41 35.11
N GLY A 448 27.98 4.34 35.05
CA GLY A 448 28.14 3.40 36.16
C GLY A 448 26.97 2.42 36.32
N LEU A 449 26.17 2.22 35.27
CA LEU A 449 25.06 1.27 35.25
C LEU A 449 25.49 -0.06 34.63
N PRO A 450 24.94 -1.20 35.10
CA PRO A 450 25.24 -2.51 34.53
C PRO A 450 24.70 -2.61 33.09
N PRO A 451 25.44 -3.25 32.16
CA PRO A 451 24.96 -3.51 30.81
C PRO A 451 23.79 -4.51 30.83
N THR A 452 22.96 -4.46 29.80
CA THR A 452 21.81 -5.38 29.61
C THR A 452 21.85 -5.97 28.19
N PRO A 453 21.17 -7.10 27.91
CA PRO A 453 21.26 -7.79 26.61
C PRO A 453 20.96 -6.89 25.39
N ASP A 454 20.06 -5.92 25.54
CA ASP A 454 19.57 -5.01 24.51
C ASP A 454 19.87 -3.53 24.84
N GLY A 455 20.59 -3.27 25.93
CA GLY A 455 20.89 -1.93 26.44
C GLY A 455 19.71 -1.19 27.09
N LEU A 456 18.52 -1.80 27.17
CA LEU A 456 17.35 -1.21 27.80
C LEU A 456 17.38 -1.36 29.32
N CYS A 457 16.73 -0.42 30.00
CA CYS A 457 16.55 -0.45 31.46
C CYS A 457 15.68 -1.65 31.88
N ARG A 458 16.10 -2.32 32.97
CA ARG A 458 15.40 -3.47 33.61
C ARG A 458 14.94 -3.16 35.04
N ASP A 459 15.39 -2.06 35.64
CA ASP A 459 15.01 -1.65 37.00
C ASP A 459 14.10 -0.40 36.93
N PRO A 460 12.81 -0.51 37.32
CA PRO A 460 11.92 0.65 37.38
C PRO A 460 12.45 1.78 38.24
N LYS A 461 13.20 1.50 39.33
CA LYS A 461 13.76 2.53 40.22
C LYS A 461 14.82 3.37 39.49
N GLU A 462 15.66 2.73 38.69
CA GLU A 462 16.65 3.38 37.83
C GLU A 462 15.94 4.35 36.86
N PHE A 463 14.89 3.87 36.17
CA PHE A 463 14.11 4.68 35.24
C PHE A 463 13.47 5.89 35.92
N PHE A 464 12.73 5.69 37.01
CA PHE A 464 11.98 6.77 37.65
C PHE A 464 12.87 7.82 38.29
N ARG A 465 14.04 7.43 38.81
CA ARG A 465 15.05 8.39 39.31
C ARG A 465 15.51 9.34 38.21
N GLU A 466 15.82 8.80 37.03
CA GLU A 466 16.25 9.63 35.89
C GLU A 466 15.08 10.44 35.29
N ALA A 467 13.87 9.89 35.30
CA ALA A 467 12.66 10.59 34.85
C ALA A 467 12.37 11.81 35.75
N GLU A 468 12.51 11.66 37.07
CA GLU A 468 12.35 12.76 38.04
C GLU A 468 13.45 13.82 37.87
N ARG A 469 14.69 13.41 37.64
CA ARG A 469 15.80 14.33 37.31
C ARG A 469 15.52 15.16 36.05
N ASN A 470 14.87 14.55 35.05
CA ASN A 470 14.43 15.23 33.83
C ASN A 470 13.07 15.92 33.96
N GLN A 471 12.52 16.02 35.18
CA GLN A 471 11.24 16.66 35.48
C GLN A 471 10.06 16.09 34.66
N MET A 472 10.10 14.81 34.32
CA MET A 472 9.04 14.14 33.57
C MET A 472 7.81 13.95 34.46
N ARG A 473 6.70 14.58 34.08
CA ARG A 473 5.40 14.39 34.74
C ARG A 473 4.75 13.11 34.22
N LEU A 474 4.70 12.08 35.07
CA LEU A 474 4.06 10.80 34.77
C LEU A 474 2.82 10.62 35.66
N SER A 475 1.67 10.30 35.06
CA SER A 475 0.47 9.93 35.83
C SER A 475 0.70 8.60 36.56
N GLU A 476 -0.08 8.32 37.61
CA GLU A 476 0.03 7.05 38.35
C GLU A 476 -0.17 5.83 37.44
N ARG A 477 -1.16 5.90 36.55
CA ARG A 477 -1.40 4.87 35.55
C ARG A 477 -0.18 4.67 34.63
N ALA A 478 0.43 5.76 34.15
CA ALA A 478 1.62 5.66 33.30
C ALA A 478 2.82 5.08 34.07
N ARG A 479 2.98 5.38 35.36
CA ARG A 479 4.00 4.76 36.22
C ARG A 479 3.75 3.25 36.37
N ALA A 480 2.51 2.83 36.59
CA ALA A 480 2.15 1.41 36.67
C ALA A 480 2.44 0.67 35.35
N ASP A 481 2.01 1.23 34.21
CA ASP A 481 2.22 0.64 32.88
C ASP A 481 3.72 0.53 32.54
N LEU A 482 4.51 1.57 32.83
CA LEU A 482 5.96 1.55 32.60
C LEU A 482 6.67 0.55 33.50
N THR A 483 6.23 0.40 34.75
CA THR A 483 6.78 -0.59 35.68
C THR A 483 6.59 -2.00 35.13
N LEU A 484 5.37 -2.32 34.67
CA LEU A 484 5.08 -3.61 34.05
C LEU A 484 5.93 -3.85 32.79
N GLN A 485 6.08 -2.84 31.93
CA GLN A 485 6.91 -2.96 30.71
C GLN A 485 8.39 -3.19 31.02
N ILE A 486 8.94 -2.50 32.03
CA ILE A 486 10.35 -2.62 32.43
C ILE A 486 10.61 -3.97 33.11
N LEU A 487 9.67 -4.49 33.91
CA LEU A 487 9.81 -5.79 34.55
C LEU A 487 9.67 -6.94 33.54
N ALA A 488 8.69 -6.87 32.63
CA ALA A 488 8.50 -7.87 31.57
C ALA A 488 9.75 -8.02 30.68
N ARG A 489 10.47 -6.91 30.48
CA ARG A 489 11.77 -6.86 29.81
C ARG A 489 12.83 -7.72 30.51
N GLY A 490 12.82 -7.84 31.83
CA GLY A 490 13.78 -8.64 32.60
C GLY A 490 13.47 -10.15 32.59
N GLU A 491 12.20 -10.51 32.39
CA GLU A 491 11.73 -11.91 32.37
C GLU A 491 11.90 -12.57 31.00
N ALA A 492 12.00 -11.79 29.93
CA ALA A 492 12.32 -12.28 28.59
C ALA A 492 13.76 -12.84 28.57
N ARG A 493 13.90 -14.15 28.79
CA ARG A 493 15.17 -14.88 28.58
C ARG A 493 15.58 -14.77 27.10
N PRO A 494 16.90 -14.66 26.82
CA PRO A 494 17.42 -14.57 25.46
C PRO A 494 17.05 -15.77 24.58
#